data_AF-D3F263-F1
#
_entry.id   AF-D3F263-F1
#
_cell.length_a   1.000
_cell.length_b   1.000
_cell.length_c   1.000
_cell.angle_alpha   90.00
_cell.angle_beta   90.00
_cell.angle_gamma   90.00
#
_symmetry.space_group_name_H-M   'P 1'
#
loop_
_entity.id
_entity.type
_entity.pdbx_description
1 polymer ?
#
loop_
_entity_poly.entity_id
_entity_poly.type
_entity_poly.pdbx_seq_one_letter_code
_entity_poly.pdbx_strand_id
1 'polypeptide(L)'
;MNTSPVGYNTRVDKGGQTVSATEFATLTGVSRERLRTWERRFGFPLPARVGRGPRRYVLADAPRVVTVRRAAEQGVPLARAIAAAAEVAEPAVSDATLAHLVAAAPTPLMVVGGPRPLRVLYANSTLPAFPMGAVGQQLDQLPWFEGSDLERTLQTLFASDAPALECSHPTWSGAEATARSLAYRLPVEAGAPPAVALVGIDRAQDRRTRRDLLEARGELARVRIRVQRQERFLSLASALAERFQREAGDAVLASTADTLVRRLGAVDAGIAVYMAGELALGTSSRGLLGPRMVTVTGYDDLAALMHAGIPGWLSPPAGGAFGAPGGLHSLAVPITVVGETLGILLLVFDEPTELDDDARQLLTIVSAGLGFTILRDRLVESTKGS
;
A
#
# COMPACT_ATOMS: atom_id res chain seq x y z
N MET A 1 -5.60 -33.21 68.10
CA MET A 1 -6.21 -32.41 67.03
C MET A 1 -5.09 -31.62 66.36
N ASN A 2 -4.82 -31.96 65.11
CA ASN A 2 -3.60 -31.63 64.37
C ASN A 2 -4.00 -30.69 63.22
N THR A 3 -3.51 -29.46 63.22
CA THR A 3 -3.55 -28.57 62.05
C THR A 3 -2.18 -27.92 61.90
N SER A 4 -1.24 -28.71 61.37
CA SER A 4 0.05 -28.23 60.89
C SER A 4 -0.16 -27.22 59.76
N PRO A 5 0.59 -26.11 59.73
CA PRO A 5 0.62 -25.23 58.57
C PRO A 5 1.34 -25.95 57.43
N VAL A 6 0.73 -25.94 56.24
CA VAL A 6 1.31 -26.49 55.01
C VAL A 6 2.58 -25.70 54.69
N GLY A 7 3.74 -26.27 55.02
CA GLY A 7 5.04 -25.75 54.65
C GLY A 7 5.27 -25.95 53.16
N TYR A 8 5.13 -24.89 52.38
CA TYR A 8 5.57 -24.91 50.99
C TYR A 8 7.09 -24.75 50.94
N ASN A 9 7.70 -25.90 50.64
CA ASN A 9 9.12 -26.12 50.49
C ASN A 9 9.72 -25.21 49.41
N THR A 10 10.85 -24.59 49.74
CA THR A 10 11.72 -23.85 48.84
C THR A 10 12.22 -24.76 47.73
N ARG A 11 11.63 -24.66 46.54
CA ARG A 11 12.22 -25.11 45.27
C ARG A 11 12.24 -23.95 44.29
N VAL A 12 13.31 -23.16 44.37
CA VAL A 12 13.84 -22.51 43.18
C VAL A 12 14.45 -23.63 42.36
N ASP A 13 13.75 -24.06 41.30
CA ASP A 13 14.27 -24.21 39.93
C ASP A 13 13.43 -25.21 39.11
N LYS A 14 12.79 -24.71 38.04
CA LYS A 14 12.47 -25.35 36.75
C LYS A 14 11.93 -24.26 35.79
N GLY A 15 12.83 -23.52 35.13
CA GLY A 15 12.65 -23.00 33.76
C GLY A 15 11.55 -21.97 33.40
N GLY A 16 10.79 -21.40 34.34
CA GLY A 16 9.75 -20.43 34.00
C GLY A 16 10.29 -19.01 33.80
N GLN A 17 10.22 -18.45 32.59
CA GLN A 17 10.49 -17.02 32.35
C GLN A 17 9.67 -16.16 33.33
N THR A 18 10.33 -15.25 34.06
CA THR A 18 9.63 -14.30 34.93
C THR A 18 9.58 -12.91 34.30
N VAL A 19 8.37 -12.36 34.21
CA VAL A 19 8.10 -11.07 33.58
C VAL A 19 7.81 -9.99 34.63
N SER A 20 7.95 -8.73 34.23
CA SER A 20 7.66 -7.61 35.14
C SER A 20 6.16 -7.53 35.48
N ALA A 21 5.81 -6.88 36.59
CA ALA A 21 4.40 -6.65 36.93
C ALA A 21 3.62 -5.89 35.85
N THR A 22 4.27 -5.00 35.12
CA THR A 22 3.66 -4.24 34.02
C THR A 22 3.37 -5.15 32.83
N GLU A 23 4.36 -5.92 32.41
CA GLU A 23 4.24 -6.87 31.30
C GLU A 23 3.22 -7.97 31.60
N PHE A 24 3.22 -8.51 32.82
CA PHE A 24 2.26 -9.51 33.25
C PHE A 24 0.81 -8.98 33.29
N ALA A 25 0.63 -7.71 33.70
CA ALA A 25 -0.68 -7.06 33.65
C ALA A 25 -1.20 -6.90 32.22
N THR A 26 -0.31 -6.57 31.28
CA THR A 26 -0.62 -6.51 29.84
C THR A 26 -1.02 -7.88 29.30
N LEU A 27 -0.24 -8.92 29.59
CA LEU A 27 -0.48 -10.28 29.11
C LEU A 27 -1.78 -10.89 29.64
N THR A 28 -2.12 -10.60 30.90
CA THR A 28 -3.31 -11.18 31.56
C THR A 28 -4.56 -10.30 31.44
N GLY A 29 -4.41 -9.04 31.05
CA GLY A 29 -5.49 -8.04 31.07
C GLY A 29 -6.03 -7.75 32.47
N VAL A 30 -5.28 -8.09 33.53
CA VAL A 30 -5.60 -7.76 34.93
C VAL A 30 -4.69 -6.63 35.37
N SER A 31 -5.28 -5.52 35.84
CA SER A 31 -4.48 -4.36 36.25
C SER A 31 -3.49 -4.71 37.37
N ARG A 32 -2.34 -4.01 37.41
CA ARG A 32 -1.32 -4.18 38.46
C ARG A 32 -1.89 -4.05 39.88
N GLU A 33 -2.87 -3.17 40.04
CA GLU A 33 -3.55 -2.96 41.32
C GLU A 33 -4.44 -4.15 41.70
N ARG A 34 -5.20 -4.70 40.74
CA ARG A 34 -5.99 -5.93 40.96
C ARG A 34 -5.09 -7.12 41.28
N LEU A 35 -3.98 -7.30 40.56
CA LEU A 35 -2.99 -8.35 40.85
C LEU A 35 -2.42 -8.22 42.28
N ARG A 36 -2.07 -7.00 42.72
CA ARG A 36 -1.61 -6.74 44.09
C ARG A 36 -2.68 -7.00 45.14
N THR A 37 -3.94 -6.73 44.80
CA THR A 37 -5.07 -6.97 45.69
C THR A 37 -5.33 -8.47 45.83
N TRP A 38 -5.28 -9.21 44.73
CA TRP A 38 -5.44 -10.66 44.73
C TRP A 38 -4.29 -11.34 45.48
N GLU A 39 -3.04 -10.90 45.26
CA GLU A 39 -1.87 -11.34 46.03
C GLU A 39 -2.08 -11.15 47.52
N ARG A 40 -2.50 -9.95 47.95
CA ARG A 40 -2.67 -9.62 49.37
C ARG A 40 -3.82 -10.38 50.03
N ARG A 41 -4.94 -10.58 49.32
CA ARG A 41 -6.16 -11.16 49.89
C ARG A 41 -6.21 -12.68 49.77
N PHE A 42 -5.63 -13.24 48.72
CA PHE A 42 -5.77 -14.66 48.37
C PHE A 42 -4.42 -15.34 48.08
N GLY A 43 -3.29 -14.63 48.17
CA GLY A 43 -1.97 -15.20 47.87
C GLY A 43 -1.77 -15.53 46.39
N PHE A 44 -2.57 -14.97 45.48
CA PHE A 44 -2.58 -15.35 44.07
C PHE A 44 -2.62 -14.13 43.14
N PRO A 45 -1.86 -14.11 42.03
CA PRO A 45 -0.71 -14.97 41.73
C PRO A 45 0.47 -14.63 42.66
N LEU A 46 1.35 -15.60 42.92
CA LEU A 46 2.47 -15.44 43.85
C LEU A 46 3.71 -14.93 43.09
N PRO A 47 4.15 -13.67 43.26
CA PRO A 47 5.32 -13.16 42.57
C PRO A 47 6.62 -13.68 43.20
N ALA A 48 7.60 -14.00 42.35
CA ALA A 48 8.98 -14.17 42.77
C ALA A 48 9.60 -12.80 43.13
N ARG A 49 10.35 -12.77 44.23
CA ARG A 49 11.15 -11.62 44.65
C ARG A 49 12.57 -12.07 44.94
N VAL A 50 13.54 -11.41 44.30
CA VAL A 50 14.95 -11.52 44.71
C VAL A 50 15.20 -10.40 45.73
N GLY A 51 15.29 -10.75 47.01
CA GLY A 51 15.45 -9.80 48.12
C GLY A 51 14.32 -8.77 48.24
N ARG A 52 14.64 -7.48 48.38
CA ARG A 52 13.68 -6.36 48.36
C ARG A 52 13.29 -5.90 46.95
N GLY A 53 13.66 -6.65 45.92
CA GLY A 53 13.46 -6.30 44.52
C GLY A 53 11.97 -6.23 44.07
N PRO A 54 11.74 -5.74 42.83
CA PRO A 54 10.41 -5.63 42.24
C PRO A 54 9.76 -7.01 42.07
N ARG A 55 8.41 -7.03 42.08
CA ARG A 55 7.62 -8.25 41.84
C ARG A 55 7.87 -8.76 40.42
N ARG A 56 8.27 -10.02 40.29
CA ARG A 56 8.31 -10.71 39.01
C ARG A 56 7.32 -11.87 39.02
N TYR A 57 6.51 -11.98 37.99
CA TYR A 57 5.50 -13.04 37.89
C TYR A 57 6.00 -14.12 36.96
N VAL A 58 5.73 -15.37 37.30
CA VAL A 58 6.04 -16.51 36.44
C VAL A 58 5.09 -16.46 35.24
N LEU A 59 5.64 -16.47 34.02
CA LEU A 59 4.84 -16.37 32.79
C LEU A 59 3.80 -17.50 32.68
N ALA A 60 4.14 -18.70 33.17
CA ALA A 60 3.25 -19.85 33.21
C ALA A 60 1.98 -19.65 34.09
N ASP A 61 1.95 -18.67 35.00
CA ASP A 61 0.76 -18.33 35.77
C ASP A 61 -0.23 -17.44 35.00
N ALA A 62 0.18 -16.86 33.85
CA ALA A 62 -0.67 -15.95 33.09
C ALA A 62 -2.01 -16.59 32.65
N PRO A 63 -2.05 -17.83 32.10
CA PRO A 63 -3.30 -18.49 31.75
C PRO A 63 -4.24 -18.66 32.96
N ARG A 64 -3.70 -19.03 34.13
CA ARG A 64 -4.48 -19.19 35.36
C ARG A 64 -5.10 -17.87 35.80
N VAL A 65 -4.34 -16.78 35.75
CA VAL A 65 -4.81 -15.44 36.08
C VAL A 65 -5.90 -14.98 35.11
N VAL A 66 -5.78 -15.28 33.81
CA VAL A 66 -6.83 -15.02 32.81
C VAL A 66 -8.10 -15.81 33.11
N THR A 67 -7.98 -17.09 33.48
CA THR A 67 -9.13 -17.93 33.88
C THR A 67 -9.84 -17.36 35.10
N VAL A 68 -9.08 -16.96 36.13
CA VAL A 68 -9.63 -16.33 37.34
C VAL A 68 -10.33 -15.01 37.00
N ARG A 69 -9.74 -14.18 36.13
CA ARG A 69 -10.36 -12.94 35.65
C ARG A 69 -11.70 -13.21 34.98
N ARG A 70 -11.75 -14.15 34.03
CA ARG A 70 -12.98 -14.50 33.29
C ARG A 70 -14.08 -15.02 34.21
N ALA A 71 -13.73 -15.91 35.14
CA ALA A 71 -14.69 -16.42 36.12
C ALA A 71 -15.22 -15.31 37.04
N ALA A 72 -14.35 -14.39 37.49
CA ALA A 72 -14.76 -13.23 38.27
C ALA A 72 -15.66 -12.26 37.47
N GLU A 73 -15.39 -12.05 36.18
CA GLU A 73 -16.24 -11.28 35.27
C GLU A 73 -17.63 -11.92 35.08
N GLN A 74 -17.72 -13.24 35.20
CA GLN A 74 -18.98 -14.00 35.18
C GLN A 74 -19.68 -14.06 36.56
N GLY A 75 -19.19 -13.32 37.57
CA GLY A 75 -19.79 -13.25 38.90
C GLY A 75 -19.38 -14.39 39.85
N VAL A 76 -18.44 -15.25 39.47
CA VAL A 76 -17.92 -16.29 40.37
C VAL A 76 -17.10 -15.64 41.49
N PRO A 77 -17.35 -15.95 42.78
CA PRO A 77 -16.54 -15.45 43.88
C PRO A 77 -15.06 -15.77 43.68
N LEU A 78 -14.20 -14.76 43.86
CA LEU A 78 -12.80 -14.82 43.48
C LEU A 78 -12.02 -15.97 44.14
N ALA A 79 -12.32 -16.30 45.41
CA ALA A 79 -11.72 -17.46 46.10
C ALA A 79 -12.05 -18.79 45.40
N ARG A 80 -13.29 -18.94 44.91
CA ARG A 80 -13.74 -20.12 44.18
C ARG A 80 -13.14 -20.18 42.78
N ALA A 81 -13.02 -19.04 42.11
CA ALA A 81 -12.35 -18.93 40.82
C ALA A 81 -10.86 -19.32 40.92
N ILE A 82 -10.15 -18.88 41.97
CA ILE A 82 -8.75 -19.22 42.22
C ILE A 82 -8.58 -20.71 42.51
N ALA A 83 -9.45 -21.30 43.33
CA ALA A 83 -9.42 -22.75 43.61
C ALA A 83 -9.65 -23.57 42.34
N ALA A 84 -10.65 -23.22 41.52
CA ALA A 84 -10.92 -23.90 40.25
C ALA A 84 -9.74 -23.77 39.26
N ALA A 85 -9.07 -22.61 39.23
CA ALA A 85 -7.90 -22.39 38.37
C ALA A 85 -6.62 -23.10 38.86
N ALA A 86 -6.60 -23.68 40.06
CA ALA A 86 -5.50 -24.50 40.56
C ALA A 86 -5.60 -25.97 40.08
N GLU A 87 -6.80 -26.42 39.70
CA GLU A 87 -7.06 -27.78 39.21
C GLU A 87 -6.93 -27.92 37.68
N VAL A 88 -6.70 -26.80 36.97
CA VAL A 88 -6.58 -26.81 35.50
C VAL A 88 -5.23 -27.44 35.11
N ALA A 89 -5.29 -28.67 34.60
CA ALA A 89 -4.22 -29.34 33.86
C ALA A 89 -3.80 -28.48 32.64
N GLU A 90 -2.62 -28.75 32.07
CA GLU A 90 -2.13 -28.07 30.86
C GLU A 90 -3.27 -27.87 29.84
N PRO A 91 -3.41 -26.68 29.23
CA PRO A 91 -4.50 -26.41 28.32
C PRO A 91 -4.43 -27.37 27.13
N ALA A 92 -5.22 -28.44 27.18
CA ALA A 92 -5.48 -29.27 26.03
C ALA A 92 -6.25 -28.41 25.02
N VAL A 93 -5.64 -28.17 23.86
CA VAL A 93 -6.34 -27.56 22.73
C VAL A 93 -7.48 -28.51 22.38
N SER A 94 -8.73 -28.04 22.48
CA SER A 94 -9.86 -28.87 22.08
C SER A 94 -9.80 -29.18 20.59
N ASP A 95 -10.28 -30.36 20.19
CA ASP A 95 -10.32 -30.79 18.79
C ASP A 95 -11.02 -29.76 17.89
N ALA A 96 -12.06 -29.08 18.41
CA ALA A 96 -12.76 -28.02 17.69
C ALA A 96 -11.88 -26.76 17.45
N THR A 97 -11.05 -26.38 18.43
CA THR A 97 -10.11 -25.25 18.28
C THR A 97 -9.00 -25.62 17.29
N LEU A 98 -8.48 -26.84 17.40
CA LEU A 98 -7.45 -27.34 16.49
C LEU A 98 -7.98 -27.43 15.06
N ALA A 99 -9.18 -27.96 14.86
CA ALA A 99 -9.84 -28.02 13.57
C ALA A 99 -10.06 -26.63 12.96
N HIS A 100 -10.44 -25.63 13.76
CA HIS A 100 -10.59 -24.25 13.30
C HIS A 100 -9.25 -23.63 12.87
N LEU A 101 -8.19 -23.82 13.67
CA LEU A 101 -6.84 -23.34 13.34
C LEU A 101 -6.30 -23.99 12.06
N VAL A 102 -6.54 -25.30 11.90
CA VAL A 102 -6.16 -26.07 10.72
C VAL A 102 -6.95 -25.62 9.48
N ALA A 103 -8.25 -25.37 9.61
CA ALA A 103 -9.09 -24.86 8.52
C ALA A 103 -8.68 -23.44 8.09
N ALA A 104 -8.27 -22.60 9.03
CA ALA A 104 -7.82 -21.23 8.78
C ALA A 104 -6.33 -21.12 8.42
N ALA A 105 -5.58 -22.22 8.41
CA ALA A 105 -4.15 -22.20 8.13
C ALA A 105 -3.90 -21.75 6.68
N PRO A 106 -2.97 -20.79 6.44
CA PRO A 106 -2.69 -20.26 5.11
C PRO A 106 -1.83 -21.21 4.23
N THR A 107 -1.56 -22.43 4.71
CA THR A 107 -0.75 -23.43 4.02
C THR A 107 -1.62 -24.59 3.53
N PRO A 108 -1.43 -25.07 2.29
CA PRO A 108 -2.11 -26.27 1.79
C PRO A 108 -1.92 -27.45 2.74
N LEU A 109 -3.00 -28.04 3.22
CA LEU A 109 -2.96 -29.21 4.11
C LEU A 109 -4.00 -30.23 3.68
N MET A 110 -3.53 -31.44 3.38
CA MET A 110 -4.33 -32.62 3.09
C MET A 110 -4.04 -33.71 4.10
N VAL A 111 -5.05 -34.43 4.56
CA VAL A 111 -4.88 -35.66 5.35
C VAL A 111 -5.34 -36.84 4.51
N VAL A 112 -4.48 -37.85 4.41
CA VAL A 112 -4.71 -39.08 3.65
C VAL A 112 -4.76 -40.26 4.62
N GLY A 113 -5.85 -41.00 4.57
CA GLY A 113 -6.01 -42.28 5.26
C GLY A 113 -5.58 -43.43 4.36
N GLY A 114 -4.97 -44.47 4.92
CA GLY A 114 -4.43 -45.60 4.15
C GLY A 114 -4.25 -46.86 4.99
N PRO A 115 -3.40 -47.81 4.55
CA PRO A 115 -2.59 -47.80 3.33
C PRO A 115 -3.36 -48.17 2.06
N ARG A 116 -4.49 -48.89 2.17
CA ARG A 116 -5.44 -49.14 1.07
C ARG A 116 -6.87 -49.22 1.61
N PRO A 117 -7.85 -48.54 0.99
CA PRO A 117 -7.68 -47.54 -0.07
C PRO A 117 -7.01 -46.25 0.45
N LEU A 118 -6.29 -45.53 -0.42
CA LEU A 118 -5.68 -44.24 -0.07
C LEU A 118 -6.71 -43.11 -0.24
N ARG A 119 -7.42 -42.75 0.84
CA ARG A 119 -8.52 -41.78 0.79
C ARG A 119 -8.14 -40.44 1.39
N VAL A 120 -8.52 -39.35 0.74
CA VAL A 120 -8.46 -38.01 1.33
C VAL A 120 -9.48 -37.91 2.47
N LEU A 121 -9.02 -37.80 3.71
CA LEU A 121 -9.86 -37.64 4.90
C LEU A 121 -10.20 -36.17 5.18
N TYR A 122 -9.28 -35.28 4.83
CA TYR A 122 -9.42 -33.85 5.08
C TYR A 122 -8.61 -33.05 4.06
N ALA A 123 -9.14 -31.90 3.66
CA ALA A 123 -8.44 -30.88 2.88
C ALA A 123 -8.89 -29.51 3.39
N ASN A 124 -7.95 -28.61 3.70
CA ASN A 124 -8.31 -27.25 4.10
C ASN A 124 -8.67 -26.38 2.88
N SER A 125 -9.24 -25.20 3.12
CA SER A 125 -9.74 -24.31 2.07
C SER A 125 -8.67 -23.72 1.15
N THR A 126 -7.39 -23.86 1.51
CA THR A 126 -6.27 -23.39 0.67
C THR A 126 -5.92 -24.37 -0.44
N LEU A 127 -6.39 -25.63 -0.35
CA LEU A 127 -6.32 -26.56 -1.46
C LEU A 127 -7.43 -26.25 -2.48
N PRO A 128 -7.09 -26.06 -3.77
CA PRO A 128 -8.10 -25.89 -4.81
C PRO A 128 -8.95 -27.16 -4.90
N ALA A 129 -10.27 -27.03 -4.80
CA ALA A 129 -11.20 -28.15 -4.66
C ALA A 129 -11.40 -29.01 -5.93
N PHE A 130 -10.74 -28.70 -7.05
CA PHE A 130 -10.94 -29.40 -8.32
C PHE A 130 -9.73 -29.27 -9.26
N PRO A 131 -9.33 -30.32 -10.01
CA PRO A 131 -9.95 -31.65 -10.11
C PRO A 131 -9.43 -32.70 -9.10
N MET A 132 -8.47 -32.36 -8.23
CA MET A 132 -7.86 -33.32 -7.29
C MET A 132 -7.81 -32.75 -5.86
N GLY A 133 -7.89 -33.63 -4.85
CA GLY A 133 -7.85 -33.27 -3.43
C GLY A 133 -9.21 -33.10 -2.75
N ALA A 134 -10.30 -33.54 -3.38
CA ALA A 134 -11.61 -33.53 -2.74
C ALA A 134 -11.66 -34.58 -1.61
N VAL A 135 -12.33 -34.26 -0.50
CA VAL A 135 -12.55 -35.20 0.60
C VAL A 135 -13.28 -36.45 0.07
N GLY A 136 -12.78 -37.64 0.42
CA GLY A 136 -13.27 -38.93 -0.04
C GLY A 136 -12.58 -39.48 -1.30
N GLN A 137 -11.84 -38.64 -2.03
CA GLN A 137 -11.14 -39.04 -3.26
C GLN A 137 -10.06 -40.09 -2.97
N GLN A 138 -9.96 -41.06 -3.89
CA GLN A 138 -8.94 -42.11 -3.86
C GLN A 138 -7.69 -41.67 -4.62
N LEU A 139 -6.57 -41.48 -3.91
CA LEU A 139 -5.32 -41.03 -4.53
C LEU A 139 -4.69 -42.12 -5.41
N ASP A 140 -4.88 -43.39 -5.04
CA ASP A 140 -4.43 -44.56 -5.78
C ASP A 140 -5.13 -44.75 -7.14
N GLN A 141 -6.17 -43.96 -7.43
CA GLN A 141 -6.86 -43.93 -8.73
C GLN A 141 -6.44 -42.75 -9.61
N LEU A 142 -5.56 -41.87 -9.13
CA LEU A 142 -5.10 -40.73 -9.93
C LEU A 142 -4.13 -41.19 -11.03
N PRO A 143 -4.24 -40.67 -12.27
CA PRO A 143 -3.45 -41.15 -13.42
C PRO A 143 -1.93 -41.06 -13.24
N TRP A 144 -1.45 -40.13 -12.42
CA TRP A 144 -0.03 -39.87 -12.19
C TRP A 144 0.50 -40.54 -10.90
N PHE A 145 -0.36 -41.21 -10.12
CA PHE A 145 0.02 -41.68 -8.79
C PHE A 145 0.98 -42.87 -8.83
N GLU A 146 0.75 -43.80 -9.75
CA GLU A 146 1.59 -44.99 -9.91
C GLU A 146 3.03 -44.60 -10.28
N GLY A 147 3.99 -45.08 -9.51
CA GLY A 147 5.41 -44.77 -9.64
C GLY A 147 5.82 -43.38 -9.14
N SER A 148 4.88 -42.59 -8.60
CA SER A 148 5.15 -41.22 -8.15
C SER A 148 6.02 -41.16 -6.89
N ASP A 149 6.64 -40.00 -6.67
CA ASP A 149 7.37 -39.74 -5.43
C ASP A 149 6.44 -39.69 -4.20
N LEU A 150 5.19 -39.25 -4.40
CA LEU A 150 4.15 -39.29 -3.38
C LEU A 150 3.79 -40.72 -2.99
N GLU A 151 3.62 -41.63 -3.96
CA GLU A 151 3.32 -43.03 -3.69
C GLU A 151 4.41 -43.67 -2.83
N ARG A 152 5.68 -43.55 -3.24
CA ARG A 152 6.83 -44.10 -2.49
C ARG A 152 6.90 -43.53 -1.08
N THR A 153 6.62 -42.24 -0.91
CA THR A 153 6.62 -41.57 0.38
C THR A 153 5.51 -42.08 1.30
N LEU A 154 4.28 -42.18 0.79
CA LEU A 154 3.14 -42.70 1.55
C LEU A 154 3.36 -44.17 1.94
N GLN A 155 3.82 -45.01 1.01
CA GLN A 155 4.15 -46.41 1.31
C GLN A 155 5.17 -46.53 2.44
N THR A 156 6.21 -45.68 2.43
CA THR A 156 7.24 -45.66 3.49
C THR A 156 6.65 -45.23 4.83
N LEU A 157 5.85 -44.16 4.86
CA LEU A 157 5.25 -43.64 6.10
C LEU A 157 4.18 -44.57 6.70
N PHE A 158 3.48 -45.34 5.87
CA PHE A 158 2.52 -46.34 6.35
C PHE A 158 3.19 -47.64 6.82
N ALA A 159 4.34 -48.00 6.26
CA ALA A 159 5.05 -49.24 6.57
C ALA A 159 6.12 -49.11 7.67
N SER A 160 6.46 -47.89 8.10
CA SER A 160 7.54 -47.64 9.05
C SER A 160 7.23 -46.50 10.03
N ASP A 161 8.06 -46.38 11.07
CA ASP A 161 8.07 -45.22 11.98
C ASP A 161 9.01 -44.12 11.46
N ALA A 162 9.13 -43.97 10.14
CA ALA A 162 9.89 -42.89 9.53
C ALA A 162 9.38 -41.52 10.02
N PRO A 163 10.29 -40.54 10.19
CA PRO A 163 9.91 -39.18 10.53
C PRO A 163 9.20 -38.51 9.34
N ALA A 164 9.02 -37.19 9.40
CA ALA A 164 8.49 -36.44 8.27
C ALA A 164 9.37 -36.63 7.02
N LEU A 165 8.76 -36.94 5.88
CA LEU A 165 9.41 -37.11 4.59
C LEU A 165 8.93 -36.03 3.63
N GLU A 166 9.80 -35.60 2.73
CA GLU A 166 9.43 -34.67 1.68
C GLU A 166 9.11 -35.43 0.38
N CYS A 167 8.07 -34.99 -0.33
CA CYS A 167 7.71 -35.55 -1.61
C CYS A 167 7.31 -34.48 -2.63
N SER A 168 7.56 -34.76 -3.91
CA SER A 168 7.07 -33.97 -5.03
C SER A 168 5.83 -34.61 -5.67
N HIS A 169 4.87 -33.80 -6.09
CA HIS A 169 3.66 -34.26 -6.77
C HIS A 169 3.10 -33.15 -7.69
N PRO A 170 2.26 -33.46 -8.68
CA PRO A 170 1.54 -32.43 -9.43
C PRO A 170 0.70 -31.53 -8.53
N THR A 171 0.47 -30.28 -8.95
CA THR A 171 -0.46 -29.40 -8.21
C THR A 171 -1.85 -30.02 -8.14
N TRP A 172 -2.50 -29.93 -6.97
CA TRP A 172 -3.85 -30.44 -6.75
C TRP A 172 -4.91 -29.77 -7.65
N SER A 173 -4.63 -28.56 -8.16
CA SER A 173 -5.45 -27.86 -9.17
C SER A 173 -5.41 -28.48 -10.57
N GLY A 174 -4.58 -29.50 -10.82
CA GLY A 174 -4.46 -30.13 -12.15
C GLY A 174 -3.67 -29.31 -13.18
N ALA A 175 -2.95 -28.28 -12.74
CA ALA A 175 -2.01 -27.57 -13.62
C ALA A 175 -0.75 -28.42 -13.82
N GLU A 176 -0.07 -28.28 -14.97
CA GLU A 176 1.23 -28.90 -15.30
C GLU A 176 2.40 -28.33 -14.47
N ALA A 177 2.16 -27.99 -13.21
CA ALA A 177 3.17 -27.55 -12.26
C ALA A 177 3.39 -28.65 -11.21
N THR A 178 4.65 -28.78 -10.78
CA THR A 178 5.04 -29.63 -9.65
C THR A 178 4.96 -28.83 -8.35
N ALA A 179 4.34 -29.41 -7.33
CA ALA A 179 4.31 -28.94 -5.95
C ALA A 179 5.17 -29.86 -5.06
N ARG A 180 5.55 -29.34 -3.90
CA ARG A 180 6.26 -30.09 -2.85
C ARG A 180 5.45 -30.07 -1.57
N SER A 181 5.40 -31.21 -0.90
CA SER A 181 4.75 -31.36 0.40
C SER A 181 5.68 -32.05 1.39
N LEU A 182 5.60 -31.61 2.65
CA LEU A 182 6.13 -32.34 3.78
C LEU A 182 5.04 -33.29 4.28
N ALA A 183 5.32 -34.59 4.25
CA ALA A 183 4.43 -35.66 4.67
C ALA A 183 4.81 -36.16 6.06
N TYR A 184 3.86 -36.18 7.01
CA TYR A 184 4.09 -36.70 8.35
C TYR A 184 2.94 -37.56 8.82
N ARG A 185 3.28 -38.65 9.52
CA ARG A 185 2.29 -39.54 10.14
C ARG A 185 1.60 -38.83 11.30
N LEU A 186 0.27 -38.91 11.31
CA LEU A 186 -0.53 -38.37 12.40
C LEU A 186 -0.69 -39.42 13.51
N PRO A 187 -0.67 -39.00 14.79
CA PRO A 187 -1.11 -39.87 15.87
C PRO A 187 -2.61 -40.16 15.67
N VAL A 188 -2.96 -41.44 15.65
CA VAL A 188 -4.34 -41.92 15.53
C VAL A 188 -4.68 -42.81 16.72
N GLU A 189 -5.96 -42.80 17.12
CA GLU A 189 -6.47 -43.65 18.18
C GLU A 189 -6.29 -45.15 17.85
N ALA A 190 -6.20 -45.98 18.89
CA ALA A 190 -6.06 -47.42 18.73
C ALA A 190 -7.25 -47.99 17.95
N GLY A 191 -6.99 -48.59 16.78
CA GLY A 191 -8.00 -49.16 15.90
C GLY A 191 -8.47 -48.25 14.75
N ALA A 192 -8.05 -46.98 14.72
CA ALA A 192 -8.30 -46.09 13.57
C ALA A 192 -7.30 -46.38 12.43
N PRO A 193 -7.71 -46.20 11.15
CA PRO A 193 -6.79 -46.35 10.03
C PRO A 193 -5.65 -45.32 10.13
N PRO A 194 -4.42 -45.70 9.78
CA PRO A 194 -3.29 -44.77 9.81
C PRO A 194 -3.54 -43.59 8.88
N ALA A 195 -3.13 -42.40 9.33
CA ALA A 195 -3.29 -41.16 8.60
C ALA A 195 -1.95 -40.45 8.42
N VAL A 196 -1.76 -39.83 7.26
CA VAL A 196 -0.61 -38.99 6.92
C VAL A 196 -1.12 -37.61 6.54
N ALA A 197 -0.53 -36.57 7.10
CA ALA A 197 -0.77 -35.20 6.68
C ALA A 197 0.29 -34.78 5.66
N LEU A 198 -0.14 -34.17 4.56
CA LEU A 198 0.66 -33.55 3.52
C LEU A 198 0.52 -32.03 3.67
N VAL A 199 1.60 -31.35 4.05
CA VAL A 199 1.65 -29.88 4.14
C VAL A 199 2.44 -29.32 2.98
N GLY A 200 1.79 -28.49 2.18
CA GLY A 200 2.42 -27.78 1.08
C GLY A 200 3.52 -26.85 1.57
N ILE A 201 4.71 -27.01 1.00
CA ILE A 201 5.92 -26.22 1.34
C ILE A 201 6.43 -25.39 0.16
N ASP A 202 5.71 -25.39 -0.96
CA ASP A 202 6.14 -24.70 -2.18
C ASP A 202 5.86 -23.19 -2.16
N ARG A 203 6.93 -22.40 -2.04
CA ARG A 203 6.96 -20.93 -2.13
C ARG A 203 6.79 -20.39 -3.56
N ALA A 204 6.62 -21.22 -4.58
CA ALA A 204 6.48 -20.75 -5.96
C ALA A 204 5.18 -19.97 -6.20
N GLN A 205 4.07 -20.40 -5.58
CA GLN A 205 2.78 -19.70 -5.70
C GLN A 205 2.81 -18.34 -5.02
N ASP A 206 3.30 -18.27 -3.77
CA ASP A 206 3.47 -17.00 -3.06
C ASP A 206 4.36 -16.01 -3.82
N ARG A 207 5.41 -16.50 -4.48
CA ARG A 207 6.30 -15.68 -5.30
C ARG A 207 5.62 -15.15 -6.57
N ARG A 208 4.67 -15.87 -7.16
CA ARG A 208 3.87 -15.38 -8.30
C ARG A 208 2.89 -14.31 -7.82
N THR A 209 2.06 -14.63 -6.84
CA THR A 209 1.08 -13.69 -6.27
C THR A 209 1.74 -12.39 -5.78
N ARG A 210 2.92 -12.48 -5.15
CA ARG A 210 3.66 -11.28 -4.73
C ARG A 210 4.18 -10.44 -5.89
N ARG A 211 4.58 -11.06 -7.00
CA ARG A 211 5.00 -10.34 -8.21
C ARG A 211 3.82 -9.61 -8.86
N ASP A 212 2.72 -10.32 -9.06
CA ASP A 212 1.50 -9.77 -9.66
C ASP A 212 0.95 -8.59 -8.83
N LEU A 213 1.00 -8.71 -7.49
CA LEU A 213 0.62 -7.61 -6.60
C LEU A 213 1.52 -6.37 -6.72
N LEU A 214 2.83 -6.57 -6.89
CA LEU A 214 3.77 -5.45 -7.08
C LEU A 214 3.55 -4.75 -8.42
N GLU A 215 3.28 -5.53 -9.48
CA GLU A 215 2.96 -5.01 -10.80
C GLU A 215 1.67 -4.19 -10.79
N ALA A 216 0.58 -4.74 -10.26
CA ALA A 216 -0.70 -4.05 -10.13
C ALA A 216 -0.59 -2.76 -9.30
N ARG A 217 0.23 -2.76 -8.24
CA ARG A 217 0.51 -1.53 -7.46
C ARG A 217 1.27 -0.48 -8.27
N GLY A 218 2.21 -0.91 -9.11
CA GLY A 218 2.94 -0.01 -10.02
C GLY A 218 2.03 0.62 -11.07
N GLU A 219 1.10 -0.14 -11.64
CA GLU A 219 0.07 0.38 -12.56
C GLU A 219 -0.86 1.37 -11.87
N LEU A 220 -1.38 1.03 -10.69
CA LEU A 220 -2.25 1.92 -9.93
C LEU A 220 -1.57 3.25 -9.58
N ALA A 221 -0.28 3.21 -9.22
CA ALA A 221 0.50 4.41 -8.95
C ALA A 221 0.60 5.31 -10.20
N ARG A 222 0.88 4.73 -11.37
CA ARG A 222 0.96 5.45 -12.65
C ARG A 222 -0.38 6.10 -13.02
N VAL A 223 -1.48 5.36 -12.90
CA VAL A 223 -2.82 5.89 -13.17
C VAL A 223 -3.17 7.03 -12.23
N ARG A 224 -2.87 6.91 -10.94
CA ARG A 224 -3.13 7.97 -9.95
C ARG A 224 -2.36 9.25 -10.26
N ILE A 225 -1.07 9.14 -10.61
CA ILE A 225 -0.26 10.31 -10.99
C ILE A 225 -0.87 11.02 -12.20
N ARG A 226 -1.32 10.25 -13.21
CA ARG A 226 -1.99 10.82 -14.40
C ARG A 226 -3.29 11.54 -14.04
N VAL A 227 -4.16 10.91 -13.25
CA VAL A 227 -5.44 11.52 -12.84
C VAL A 227 -5.21 12.79 -12.01
N GLN A 228 -4.32 12.76 -11.03
CA GLN A 228 -3.98 13.94 -10.22
C GLN A 228 -3.38 15.07 -11.06
N ARG A 229 -2.67 14.74 -12.14
CA ARG A 229 -2.19 15.75 -13.08
C ARG A 229 -3.34 16.39 -13.86
N GLN A 230 -4.25 15.57 -14.39
CA GLN A 230 -5.41 16.04 -15.13
C GLN A 230 -6.36 16.89 -14.26
N GLU A 231 -6.58 16.52 -13.00
CA GLU A 231 -7.37 17.31 -12.05
C GLU A 231 -6.74 18.68 -11.78
N ARG A 232 -5.42 18.73 -11.58
CA ARG A 232 -4.68 19.99 -11.42
C ARG A 232 -4.78 20.85 -12.67
N PHE A 233 -4.70 20.24 -13.85
CA PHE A 233 -4.89 20.92 -15.14
C PHE A 233 -6.29 21.55 -15.25
N LEU A 234 -7.36 20.76 -15.03
CA LEU A 234 -8.73 21.24 -15.14
C LEU A 234 -9.03 22.34 -14.12
N SER A 235 -8.51 22.20 -12.89
CA SER A 235 -8.64 23.22 -11.85
C SER A 235 -7.98 24.54 -12.26
N LEU A 236 -6.78 24.50 -12.84
CA LEU A 236 -6.09 25.69 -13.32
C LEU A 236 -6.83 26.35 -14.49
N ALA A 237 -7.26 25.55 -15.47
CA ALA A 237 -8.03 26.05 -16.62
C ALA A 237 -9.33 26.73 -16.17
N SER A 238 -10.07 26.13 -15.24
CA SER A 238 -11.29 26.70 -14.66
C SER A 238 -11.02 28.02 -13.93
N ALA A 239 -9.97 28.06 -13.10
CA ALA A 239 -9.61 29.27 -12.35
C ALA A 239 -9.22 30.44 -13.26
N LEU A 240 -8.49 30.16 -14.34
CA LEU A 240 -8.13 31.19 -15.33
C LEU A 240 -9.34 31.64 -16.15
N ALA A 241 -10.19 30.71 -16.59
CA ALA A 241 -11.42 31.03 -17.30
C ALA A 241 -12.36 31.91 -16.46
N GLU A 242 -12.57 31.59 -15.18
CA GLU A 242 -13.35 32.42 -14.26
C GLU A 242 -12.76 33.82 -14.10
N ARG A 243 -11.44 33.94 -14.04
CA ARG A 243 -10.77 35.24 -13.95
C ARG A 243 -11.04 36.10 -15.19
N PHE A 244 -10.84 35.54 -16.38
CA PHE A 244 -11.08 36.24 -17.64
C PHE A 244 -12.53 36.70 -17.80
N GLN A 245 -13.49 36.01 -17.19
CA GLN A 245 -14.90 36.41 -17.18
C GLN A 245 -15.21 37.58 -16.24
N ARG A 246 -14.46 37.75 -15.14
CA ARG A 246 -14.77 38.73 -14.09
C ARG A 246 -13.93 40.01 -14.15
N GLU A 247 -12.71 39.91 -14.66
CA GLU A 247 -11.73 41.00 -14.59
C GLU A 247 -11.40 41.57 -15.99
N ALA A 248 -10.82 42.76 -16.02
CA ALA A 248 -10.45 43.45 -17.25
C ALA A 248 -9.15 44.25 -17.15
N GLY A 249 -8.50 44.53 -18.30
CA GLY A 249 -7.30 45.37 -18.38
C GLY A 249 -5.99 44.67 -18.03
N ASP A 250 -4.91 45.46 -17.98
CA ASP A 250 -3.53 45.00 -17.78
C ASP A 250 -3.32 44.19 -16.49
N ALA A 251 -4.12 44.46 -15.45
CA ALA A 251 -4.07 43.71 -14.19
C ALA A 251 -4.37 42.20 -14.38
N VAL A 252 -5.25 41.86 -15.33
CA VAL A 252 -5.58 40.47 -15.66
C VAL A 252 -4.45 39.79 -16.40
N LEU A 253 -3.82 40.49 -17.35
CA LEU A 253 -2.67 40.00 -18.09
C LEU A 253 -1.51 39.71 -17.12
N ALA A 254 -1.20 40.66 -16.23
CA ALA A 254 -0.13 40.51 -15.24
C ALA A 254 -0.40 39.38 -14.23
N SER A 255 -1.62 39.31 -13.67
CA SER A 255 -1.98 38.25 -12.71
C SER A 255 -2.05 36.86 -13.35
N THR A 256 -2.39 36.78 -14.65
CA THR A 256 -2.32 35.53 -15.43
C THR A 256 -0.88 35.08 -15.59
N ALA A 257 0.01 35.97 -16.05
CA ALA A 257 1.44 35.67 -16.19
C ALA A 257 2.05 35.16 -14.87
N ASP A 258 1.79 35.86 -13.77
CA ASP A 258 2.23 35.49 -12.42
C ASP A 258 1.64 34.14 -11.94
N THR A 259 0.39 33.83 -12.30
CA THR A 259 -0.21 32.53 -12.01
C THR A 259 0.47 31.40 -12.79
N LEU A 260 0.80 31.63 -14.07
CA LEU A 260 1.50 30.64 -14.89
C LEU A 260 2.92 30.40 -14.39
N VAL A 261 3.64 31.44 -13.99
CA VAL A 261 4.96 31.33 -13.32
C VAL A 261 4.88 30.35 -12.14
N ARG A 262 3.95 30.59 -11.21
CA ARG A 262 3.81 29.73 -10.03
C ARG A 262 3.38 28.30 -10.33
N ARG A 263 2.52 28.11 -11.33
CA ARG A 263 1.85 26.82 -11.57
C ARG A 263 2.59 25.92 -12.54
N LEU A 264 3.30 26.50 -13.50
CA LEU A 264 4.11 25.79 -14.48
C LEU A 264 5.58 25.68 -14.07
N GLY A 265 5.99 26.36 -12.99
CA GLY A 265 7.39 26.39 -12.57
C GLY A 265 8.28 27.17 -13.55
N ALA A 266 7.69 28.11 -14.30
CA ALA A 266 8.47 29.02 -15.13
C ALA A 266 9.28 29.98 -14.24
N VAL A 267 10.46 30.37 -14.70
CA VAL A 267 11.33 31.38 -14.07
C VAL A 267 10.69 32.76 -14.18
N ASP A 268 10.10 33.06 -15.33
CA ASP A 268 9.37 34.31 -15.57
C ASP A 268 8.31 34.13 -16.68
N ALA A 269 7.38 35.08 -16.77
CA ALA A 269 6.39 35.17 -17.83
C ALA A 269 6.13 36.63 -18.22
N GLY A 270 5.94 36.87 -19.51
CA GLY A 270 5.60 38.19 -20.05
C GLY A 270 4.62 38.07 -21.20
N ILE A 271 3.80 39.11 -21.41
CA ILE A 271 2.86 39.16 -22.54
C ILE A 271 3.28 40.33 -23.42
N ALA A 272 3.55 40.06 -24.70
CA ALA A 272 3.86 41.08 -25.68
C ALA A 272 2.70 41.25 -26.67
N VAL A 273 2.25 42.48 -26.87
CA VAL A 273 1.11 42.80 -27.73
C VAL A 273 1.62 43.09 -29.14
N TYR A 274 0.97 42.52 -30.15
CA TYR A 274 1.35 42.70 -31.55
C TYR A 274 0.79 44.00 -32.13
N MET A 275 1.67 44.85 -32.65
CA MET A 275 1.34 46.15 -33.24
C MET A 275 2.26 46.39 -34.45
N ALA A 276 1.67 46.53 -35.64
CA ALA A 276 2.36 46.95 -36.87
C ALA A 276 3.65 46.16 -37.22
N GLY A 277 3.67 44.84 -37.04
CA GLY A 277 4.84 43.99 -37.35
C GLY A 277 5.80 43.80 -36.17
N GLU A 278 5.52 44.43 -35.03
CA GLU A 278 6.34 44.37 -33.82
C GLU A 278 5.55 43.82 -32.64
N LEU A 279 6.27 43.23 -31.68
CA LEU A 279 5.75 42.80 -30.39
C LEU A 279 6.25 43.75 -29.31
N ALA A 280 5.31 44.45 -28.68
CA ALA A 280 5.54 45.35 -27.56
C ALA A 280 5.45 44.58 -26.24
N LEU A 281 6.60 44.30 -25.62
CA LEU A 281 6.69 43.66 -24.32
C LEU A 281 6.90 44.71 -23.23
N GLY A 282 5.97 44.78 -22.27
CA GLY A 282 6.12 45.56 -21.04
C GLY A 282 7.04 44.90 -20.01
N THR A 283 6.88 45.24 -18.73
CA THR A 283 7.55 44.52 -17.65
C THR A 283 6.91 43.15 -17.45
N SER A 284 7.73 42.11 -17.48
CA SER A 284 7.35 40.74 -17.13
C SER A 284 7.02 40.57 -15.65
N SER A 285 6.41 39.43 -15.30
CA SER A 285 5.94 39.11 -13.95
C SER A 285 7.04 39.17 -12.88
N ARG A 286 8.26 38.75 -13.21
CA ARG A 286 9.44 38.78 -12.34
C ARG A 286 10.48 39.81 -12.79
N GLY A 287 10.23 40.50 -13.90
CA GLY A 287 11.09 41.56 -14.41
C GLY A 287 12.36 41.07 -15.11
N LEU A 288 12.42 39.80 -15.50
CA LEU A 288 13.56 39.22 -16.24
C LEU A 288 13.45 39.49 -17.74
N LEU A 289 12.23 39.54 -18.30
CA LEU A 289 11.99 39.98 -19.67
C LEU A 289 11.57 41.46 -19.75
N GLY A 290 11.84 42.08 -20.90
CA GLY A 290 11.36 43.43 -21.23
C GLY A 290 11.90 44.55 -20.32
N PRO A 291 11.41 45.80 -20.49
CA PRO A 291 10.53 46.27 -21.56
C PRO A 291 11.27 46.39 -22.90
N ARG A 292 10.69 45.88 -24.00
CA ARG A 292 11.32 45.86 -25.34
C ARG A 292 10.29 45.85 -26.47
N MET A 293 10.69 46.39 -27.62
CA MET A 293 10.01 46.21 -28.91
C MET A 293 10.80 45.21 -29.74
N VAL A 294 10.13 44.17 -30.26
CA VAL A 294 10.77 43.11 -31.05
C VAL A 294 10.07 42.98 -32.41
N THR A 295 10.80 43.23 -33.48
CA THR A 295 10.32 43.05 -34.85
C THR A 295 10.17 41.57 -35.19
N VAL A 296 8.98 41.12 -35.57
CA VAL A 296 8.66 39.69 -35.77
C VAL A 296 9.47 39.09 -36.92
N THR A 297 9.61 39.82 -38.04
CA THR A 297 10.36 39.37 -39.22
C THR A 297 11.87 39.35 -39.02
N GLY A 298 12.37 39.83 -37.88
CA GLY A 298 13.79 39.71 -37.51
C GLY A 298 14.21 38.30 -37.11
N TYR A 299 13.25 37.39 -36.89
CA TYR A 299 13.49 36.03 -36.37
C TYR A 299 12.54 35.03 -37.04
N ASP A 300 13.10 34.12 -37.85
CA ASP A 300 12.32 33.17 -38.68
C ASP A 300 11.45 32.22 -37.84
N ASP A 301 11.95 31.73 -36.71
CA ASP A 301 11.25 30.85 -35.79
C ASP A 301 10.09 31.55 -35.08
N LEU A 302 10.29 32.81 -34.67
CA LEU A 302 9.22 33.64 -34.11
C LEU A 302 8.12 33.91 -35.14
N ALA A 303 8.51 34.29 -36.37
CA ALA A 303 7.55 34.52 -37.46
C ALA A 303 6.76 33.25 -37.81
N ALA A 304 7.42 32.09 -37.85
CA ALA A 304 6.78 30.80 -38.09
C ALA A 304 5.76 30.45 -36.99
N LEU A 305 6.10 30.65 -35.72
CA LEU A 305 5.18 30.41 -34.60
C LEU A 305 3.99 31.36 -34.62
N MET A 306 4.23 32.65 -34.87
CA MET A 306 3.17 33.66 -34.98
C MET A 306 2.19 33.36 -36.11
N HIS A 307 2.68 32.79 -37.22
CA HIS A 307 1.85 32.35 -38.34
C HIS A 307 1.09 31.05 -38.06
N ALA A 308 1.76 30.06 -37.45
CA ALA A 308 1.15 28.77 -37.14
C ALA A 308 0.10 28.86 -36.02
N GLY A 309 0.24 29.81 -35.09
CA GLY A 309 -0.67 29.98 -33.95
C GLY A 309 -0.56 28.87 -32.90
N ILE A 310 0.55 28.12 -32.89
CA ILE A 310 0.79 26.96 -32.01
C ILE A 310 1.96 27.28 -31.06
N PRO A 311 1.89 26.87 -29.78
CA PRO A 311 3.01 27.02 -28.85
C PRO A 311 4.29 26.34 -29.32
N GLY A 312 5.43 26.99 -29.13
CA GLY A 312 6.73 26.43 -29.48
C GLY A 312 7.91 27.15 -28.83
N TRP A 313 9.04 26.46 -28.74
CA TRP A 313 10.26 27.01 -28.16
C TRP A 313 10.95 27.95 -29.15
N LEU A 314 11.38 29.11 -28.66
CA LEU A 314 12.19 30.06 -29.40
C LEU A 314 13.65 29.65 -29.38
N SER A 315 14.34 29.96 -30.47
CA SER A 315 15.78 29.95 -30.55
C SER A 315 16.38 30.94 -29.54
N PRO A 316 17.61 30.70 -29.05
CA PRO A 316 18.26 31.62 -28.12
C PRO A 316 18.34 33.08 -28.61
N PRO A 317 18.62 33.38 -29.90
CA PRO A 317 18.57 34.76 -30.40
C PRO A 317 17.18 35.40 -30.28
N ALA A 318 16.13 34.67 -30.66
CA ALA A 318 14.75 35.18 -30.58
C ALA A 318 14.29 35.38 -29.13
N GLY A 319 14.61 34.45 -28.21
CA GLY A 319 14.35 34.62 -26.78
C GLY A 319 15.13 35.79 -26.17
N GLY A 320 16.41 35.92 -26.53
CA GLY A 320 17.26 37.04 -26.10
C GLY A 320 16.80 38.41 -26.58
N ALA A 321 16.09 38.47 -27.72
CA ALA A 321 15.46 39.69 -28.20
C ALA A 321 14.46 40.26 -27.19
N PHE A 322 13.73 39.39 -26.48
CA PHE A 322 12.79 39.77 -25.41
C PHE A 322 13.47 40.00 -24.04
N GLY A 323 14.79 39.79 -23.95
CA GLY A 323 15.56 40.00 -22.72
C GLY A 323 15.86 38.71 -21.95
N ALA A 324 15.51 37.53 -22.47
CA ALA A 324 15.86 36.27 -21.81
C ALA A 324 17.39 36.12 -21.68
N PRO A 325 17.94 35.86 -20.47
CA PRO A 325 19.34 35.58 -20.26
C PRO A 325 19.83 34.35 -21.02
N GLY A 326 21.12 34.32 -21.34
CA GLY A 326 21.76 33.12 -21.87
C GLY A 326 21.66 31.95 -20.89
N GLY A 327 21.31 30.77 -21.39
CA GLY A 327 21.11 29.55 -20.60
C GLY A 327 19.65 29.30 -20.20
N LEU A 328 18.75 30.29 -20.36
CA LEU A 328 17.32 30.09 -20.16
C LEU A 328 16.59 29.89 -21.49
N HIS A 329 15.53 29.11 -21.43
CA HIS A 329 14.75 28.70 -22.59
C HIS A 329 13.41 29.43 -22.62
N SER A 330 13.08 30.03 -23.77
CA SER A 330 11.84 30.81 -23.94
C SER A 330 10.82 30.02 -24.73
N LEU A 331 9.67 29.75 -24.12
CA LEU A 331 8.50 29.19 -24.77
C LEU A 331 7.57 30.32 -25.21
N ALA A 332 7.29 30.35 -26.50
CA ALA A 332 6.38 31.28 -27.15
C ALA A 332 5.00 30.65 -27.32
N VAL A 333 3.97 31.33 -26.85
CA VAL A 333 2.57 30.93 -26.96
C VAL A 333 1.82 32.03 -27.72
N PRO A 334 1.60 31.86 -29.04
CA PRO A 334 0.87 32.84 -29.84
C PRO A 334 -0.53 33.08 -29.27
N ILE A 335 -0.92 34.35 -29.18
CA ILE A 335 -2.25 34.77 -28.75
C ILE A 335 -3.05 35.08 -30.00
N THR A 336 -3.95 34.18 -30.40
CA THR A 336 -4.70 34.28 -31.66
C THR A 336 -6.21 34.36 -31.41
N VAL A 337 -6.90 35.17 -32.22
CA VAL A 337 -8.35 35.29 -32.23
C VAL A 337 -8.82 35.33 -33.69
N VAL A 338 -9.67 34.38 -34.09
CA VAL A 338 -10.20 34.28 -35.47
C VAL A 338 -9.07 34.28 -36.54
N GLY A 339 -7.95 33.64 -36.23
CA GLY A 339 -6.79 33.55 -37.14
C GLY A 339 -5.91 34.80 -37.18
N GLU A 340 -6.24 35.86 -36.45
CA GLU A 340 -5.38 37.03 -36.27
C GLU A 340 -4.54 36.88 -35.00
N THR A 341 -3.23 37.12 -35.10
CA THR A 341 -2.33 37.08 -33.95
C THR A 341 -2.28 38.45 -33.26
N LEU A 342 -2.83 38.50 -32.04
CA LEU A 342 -2.92 39.72 -31.22
C LEU A 342 -1.67 39.95 -30.36
N GLY A 343 -0.84 38.93 -30.19
CA GLY A 343 0.37 39.01 -29.37
C GLY A 343 0.96 37.64 -29.10
N ILE A 344 1.82 37.59 -28.08
CA ILE A 344 2.45 36.35 -27.62
C ILE A 344 2.58 36.36 -26.10
N LEU A 345 2.33 35.21 -25.48
CA LEU A 345 2.72 34.93 -24.11
C LEU A 345 4.09 34.24 -24.15
N LEU A 346 5.04 34.80 -23.42
CA LEU A 346 6.38 34.26 -23.23
C LEU A 346 6.46 33.62 -21.85
N LEU A 347 6.96 32.40 -21.78
CA LEU A 347 7.28 31.68 -20.55
C LEU A 347 8.77 31.30 -20.58
N VAL A 348 9.49 31.56 -19.50
CA VAL A 348 10.94 31.27 -19.40
C VAL A 348 11.16 30.08 -18.48
N PHE A 349 11.97 29.12 -18.90
CA PHE A 349 12.31 27.93 -18.12
C PHE A 349 13.83 27.75 -18.03
N ASP A 350 14.27 27.08 -16.97
CA ASP A 350 15.68 26.71 -16.78
C ASP A 350 16.11 25.59 -17.74
N GLU A 351 15.20 24.65 -18.04
CA GLU A 351 15.42 23.58 -19.00
C GLU A 351 14.24 23.44 -19.97
N PRO A 352 14.49 23.15 -21.26
CA PRO A 352 13.44 22.94 -22.23
C PRO A 352 12.83 21.55 -22.01
N THR A 353 11.55 21.52 -21.62
CA THR A 353 10.80 20.27 -21.46
C THR A 353 9.92 20.03 -22.68
N GLU A 354 9.71 18.76 -23.07
CA GLU A 354 8.71 18.43 -24.09
C GLU A 354 7.32 18.88 -23.63
N LEU A 355 6.67 19.68 -24.48
CA LEU A 355 5.28 20.06 -24.30
C LEU A 355 4.39 18.87 -24.62
N ASP A 356 3.84 18.27 -23.57
CA ASP A 356 2.83 17.23 -23.73
C ASP A 356 1.44 17.81 -24.01
N ASP A 357 0.50 16.92 -24.33
CA ASP A 357 -0.82 17.30 -24.80
C ASP A 357 -1.61 18.11 -23.76
N ASP A 358 -1.52 17.75 -22.48
CA ASP A 358 -2.15 18.48 -21.37
C ASP A 358 -1.62 19.92 -21.27
N ALA A 359 -0.30 20.09 -21.35
CA ALA A 359 0.32 21.41 -21.31
C ALA A 359 -0.06 22.26 -22.54
N ARG A 360 -0.05 21.67 -23.74
CA ARG A 360 -0.48 22.35 -24.97
C ARG A 360 -1.93 22.81 -24.86
N GLN A 361 -2.82 21.94 -24.40
CA GLN A 361 -4.23 22.26 -24.23
C GLN A 361 -4.43 23.40 -23.22
N LEU A 362 -3.64 23.44 -22.14
CA LEU A 362 -3.71 24.52 -21.15
C LEU A 362 -3.32 25.85 -21.79
N LEU A 363 -2.18 25.88 -22.47
CA LEU A 363 -1.65 27.08 -23.09
C LEU A 363 -2.59 27.59 -24.19
N THR A 364 -3.27 26.71 -24.92
CA THR A 364 -4.32 27.08 -25.88
C THR A 364 -5.52 27.74 -25.19
N ILE A 365 -6.01 27.16 -24.07
CA ILE A 365 -7.12 27.76 -23.29
C ILE A 365 -6.73 29.14 -22.76
N VAL A 366 -5.51 29.26 -22.25
CA VAL A 366 -4.97 30.53 -21.74
C VAL A 366 -4.83 31.56 -22.86
N SER A 367 -4.26 31.16 -23.99
CA SER A 367 -4.11 31.99 -25.19
C SER A 367 -5.46 32.54 -25.63
N ALA A 368 -6.50 31.71 -25.71
CA ALA A 368 -7.84 32.16 -26.08
C ALA A 368 -8.42 33.19 -25.09
N GLY A 369 -8.25 32.97 -23.78
CA GLY A 369 -8.70 33.91 -22.75
C GLY A 369 -7.94 35.25 -22.76
N LEU A 370 -6.63 35.21 -22.99
CA LEU A 370 -5.80 36.40 -23.19
C LEU A 370 -6.22 37.16 -24.46
N GLY A 371 -6.46 36.45 -25.56
CA GLY A 371 -6.92 37.02 -26.81
C GLY A 371 -8.24 37.75 -26.67
N PHE A 372 -9.22 37.16 -25.98
CA PHE A 372 -10.49 37.82 -25.66
C PHE A 372 -10.28 39.11 -24.84
N THR A 373 -9.40 39.06 -23.84
CA THR A 373 -9.10 40.21 -22.97
C THR A 373 -8.50 41.37 -23.79
N ILE A 374 -7.47 41.08 -24.59
CA ILE A 374 -6.81 42.08 -25.45
C ILE A 374 -7.78 42.67 -26.49
N LEU A 375 -8.59 41.81 -27.13
CA LEU A 375 -9.55 42.26 -28.13
C LEU A 375 -10.62 43.18 -27.52
N ARG A 376 -11.15 42.81 -26.35
CA ARG A 376 -12.13 43.65 -25.63
C ARG A 376 -11.52 45.02 -25.30
N ASP A 377 -10.29 45.05 -24.81
CA ASP A 377 -9.66 46.29 -24.38
C ASP A 377 -9.40 47.21 -25.59
N ARG A 378 -8.95 46.67 -26.73
CA ARG A 378 -8.83 47.41 -28.00
C ARG A 378 -10.16 48.03 -28.47
N LEU A 379 -11.26 47.28 -28.37
CA LEU A 379 -12.60 47.76 -28.74
C LEU A 379 -13.09 48.89 -27.81
N VAL A 380 -12.80 48.81 -26.52
CA VAL A 380 -13.11 49.86 -25.55
C VAL A 380 -12.28 51.12 -25.82
N GLU A 381 -11.02 50.99 -26.21
CA GLU A 381 -10.19 52.14 -26.60
C GLU A 381 -10.67 52.79 -27.89
N SER A 382 -11.01 52.00 -28.92
CA SER A 382 -11.51 52.54 -30.19
C SER A 382 -12.83 53.28 -30.05
N THR A 383 -13.67 52.89 -29.08
CA THR A 383 -14.95 53.57 -28.79
C THR A 383 -14.81 54.82 -27.92
N LYS A 384 -13.69 54.99 -27.21
CA LYS A 384 -13.36 56.22 -26.46
C LYS A 384 -12.62 57.26 -27.31
N GLY A 385 -11.95 56.83 -28.38
CA GLY A 385 -11.20 57.68 -29.30
C GLY A 385 -12.01 58.22 -30.50
N SER A 386 -13.29 57.85 -30.59
CA SER A 386 -14.26 58.30 -31.60
C SER A 386 -15.31 59.18 -30.95
#